data_AF-A0A8H7RE90-F1
#
_entry.id   AF-A0A8H7RE90-F1
#
_cell.length_a   1.000
_cell.length_b   1.000
_cell.length_c   1.000
_cell.angle_alpha   90.00
_cell.angle_beta   90.00
_cell.angle_gamma   90.00
#
_symmetry.space_group_name_H-M   'P 1'
#
loop_
_entity.id
_entity.type
_entity.pdbx_description
1 polymer ?
#
loop_
_entity_poly.entity_id
_entity_poly.type
_entity_poly.pdbx_seq_one_letter_code
_entity_poly.pdbx_strand_id
1 'polypeptide(L)'
;MLLSRARHSFGTFSGPVAFKNRLFCRQYSVAEQTVIGDDDLFHRVDLRVGKIIKVDSHGEADHLYIEQVDLNMEPTETIPNPRTIVSGLAPYMPKESLLNKYVVVVNNMKPSKFRGVLSQGMLLAAGKGDKVELLHPPAASQLGERVYLSNVNMGAADPVLKPKQRVFEQVAQDLKTNASRTATYKGHELFTSAGPVTCESIIDGQIS
;
A
#
# COMPACT_ATOMS: atom_id res chain seq x y z
N MET A 1 94.92 -25.87 -22.79
CA MET A 1 94.02 -25.63 -23.95
C MET A 1 92.78 -24.92 -23.42
N LEU A 2 92.72 -23.57 -23.51
CA LEU A 2 91.94 -22.80 -24.49
C LEU A 2 90.42 -23.07 -24.38
N LEU A 3 89.68 -22.17 -23.70
CA LEU A 3 88.75 -21.14 -24.22
C LEU A 3 87.28 -21.65 -24.29
N SER A 4 86.24 -20.97 -23.77
CA SER A 4 85.68 -19.72 -24.31
C SER A 4 84.53 -19.16 -23.43
N ARG A 5 84.53 -17.82 -23.20
CA ARG A 5 83.45 -16.78 -23.22
C ARG A 5 81.96 -17.22 -23.29
N ALA A 6 80.93 -16.51 -22.82
CA ALA A 6 80.74 -15.14 -22.30
C ALA A 6 79.27 -14.86 -21.86
N ARG A 7 79.12 -13.86 -20.96
CA ARG A 7 78.12 -12.77 -20.84
C ARG A 7 76.62 -12.99 -20.49
N HIS A 8 76.28 -12.32 -19.39
CA HIS A 8 75.06 -11.62 -18.95
C HIS A 8 73.88 -11.40 -19.91
N SER A 9 72.66 -11.53 -19.34
CA SER A 9 71.73 -10.39 -19.17
C SER A 9 70.64 -10.71 -18.15
N PHE A 10 70.49 -9.84 -17.14
CA PHE A 10 69.34 -9.74 -16.24
C PHE A 10 68.14 -9.18 -17.03
N GLY A 11 66.98 -9.83 -16.91
CA GLY A 11 65.69 -9.29 -17.31
C GLY A 11 64.77 -9.21 -16.09
N THR A 12 64.40 -7.99 -15.72
CA THR A 12 63.38 -7.68 -14.72
C THR A 12 61.99 -7.94 -15.31
N PHE A 13 61.12 -8.64 -14.57
CA PHE A 13 59.68 -8.65 -14.85
C PHE A 13 58.95 -8.18 -13.60
N SER A 14 58.50 -6.93 -13.67
CA SER A 14 57.48 -6.38 -12.80
C SER A 14 56.12 -6.91 -13.24
N GLY A 15 55.35 -7.44 -12.30
CA GLY A 15 53.95 -7.80 -12.52
C GLY A 15 53.28 -8.06 -11.18
N PRO A 16 52.28 -7.26 -10.78
CA PRO A 16 51.51 -7.53 -9.57
C PRO A 16 50.54 -8.69 -9.80
N VAL A 17 50.59 -9.68 -8.92
CA VAL A 17 49.62 -10.78 -8.83
C VAL A 17 48.30 -10.21 -8.31
N ALA A 18 47.36 -9.93 -9.21
CA ALA A 18 46.02 -9.47 -8.85
C ALA A 18 45.17 -10.67 -8.37
N PHE A 19 45.01 -10.79 -7.06
CA PHE A 19 43.98 -11.60 -6.41
C PHE A 19 42.60 -11.10 -6.86
N LYS A 20 41.90 -11.88 -7.69
CA LYS A 20 40.49 -11.63 -8.04
C LYS A 20 39.60 -12.03 -6.87
N ASN A 21 39.50 -11.17 -5.86
CA ASN A 21 38.38 -11.18 -4.92
C ASN A 21 37.14 -10.65 -5.64
N ARG A 22 36.30 -11.55 -6.14
CA ARG A 22 34.95 -11.23 -6.64
C ARG A 22 34.01 -11.13 -5.44
N LEU A 23 34.17 -10.07 -4.65
CA LEU A 23 33.12 -9.61 -3.75
C LEU A 23 32.01 -9.03 -4.64
N PHE A 24 30.99 -9.85 -4.88
CA PHE A 24 29.74 -9.41 -5.50
C PHE A 24 29.00 -8.55 -4.46
N CYS A 25 29.42 -7.30 -4.31
CA CYS A 25 28.65 -6.31 -3.58
C CYS A 25 27.39 -6.06 -4.41
N ARG A 26 26.28 -6.70 -4.03
CA ARG A 26 24.94 -6.38 -4.53
C ARG A 26 24.77 -4.87 -4.37
N GLN A 27 24.80 -4.15 -5.49
CA GLN A 27 24.37 -2.76 -5.55
C GLN A 27 22.90 -2.75 -5.11
N TYR A 28 22.68 -2.45 -3.83
CA TYR A 28 21.38 -2.02 -3.34
C TYR A 28 21.13 -0.65 -3.97
N SER A 29 20.31 -0.61 -5.03
CA SER A 29 19.74 0.64 -5.50
C SER A 29 18.74 1.10 -4.45
N VAL A 30 19.11 2.10 -3.65
CA VAL A 30 18.14 2.83 -2.83
C VAL A 30 17.23 3.55 -3.82
N ALA A 31 15.97 3.13 -3.94
CA ALA A 31 14.99 3.84 -4.73
C ALA A 31 14.88 5.27 -4.16
N GLU A 32 14.95 6.27 -5.04
CA GLU A 32 14.79 7.67 -4.68
C GLU A 32 13.37 7.89 -4.13
N GLN A 33 13.22 7.90 -2.81
CA GLN A 33 11.94 8.16 -2.15
C GLN A 33 11.70 9.67 -2.10
N THR A 34 10.56 10.13 -2.63
CA THR A 34 10.20 11.54 -2.57
C THR A 34 9.93 11.96 -1.14
N VAL A 35 10.43 13.12 -0.70
CA VAL A 35 10.15 13.62 0.66
C VAL A 35 8.66 13.98 0.78
N ILE A 36 7.98 13.44 1.80
CA ILE A 36 6.61 13.84 2.15
C ILE A 36 6.69 15.05 3.08
N GLY A 37 6.28 16.22 2.59
CA GLY A 37 6.21 17.45 3.37
C GLY A 37 5.01 17.47 4.33
N ASP A 38 4.99 18.43 5.24
CA ASP A 38 3.89 18.62 6.21
C ASP A 38 2.58 19.06 5.53
N ASP A 39 2.66 19.66 4.34
CA ASP A 39 1.53 20.14 3.54
C ASP A 39 0.98 19.09 2.55
N ASP A 40 1.55 17.88 2.55
CA ASP A 40 1.11 16.81 1.64
C ASP A 40 -0.34 16.37 1.95
N LEU A 41 -1.11 16.16 0.89
CA LEU A 41 -2.53 15.80 0.99
C LEU A 41 -2.77 14.46 1.67
N PHE A 42 -1.80 13.54 1.68
CA PHE A 42 -1.93 12.24 2.34
C PHE A 42 -2.25 12.41 3.84
N HIS A 43 -1.65 13.40 4.50
CA HIS A 43 -1.89 13.66 5.93
C HIS A 43 -3.35 13.95 6.23
N ARG A 44 -4.09 14.50 5.27
CA ARG A 44 -5.49 14.88 5.40
C ARG A 44 -6.44 13.70 5.29
N VAL A 45 -6.00 12.59 4.69
CA VAL A 45 -6.80 11.36 4.54
C VAL A 45 -6.72 10.52 5.81
N ASP A 46 -7.87 10.02 6.27
CA ASP A 46 -7.96 9.09 7.40
C ASP A 46 -8.14 7.66 6.86
N LEU A 47 -7.03 6.93 6.70
CA LEU A 47 -7.04 5.52 6.34
C LEU A 47 -7.02 4.67 7.61
N ARG A 48 -8.00 3.77 7.77
CA ARG A 48 -8.10 2.94 8.98
C ARG A 48 -8.28 1.46 8.68
N VAL A 49 -7.80 0.63 9.59
CA VAL A 49 -8.04 -0.81 9.55
C VAL A 49 -9.45 -1.12 10.01
N GLY A 50 -10.17 -1.92 9.22
CA GLY A 50 -11.50 -2.43 9.57
C GLY A 50 -11.63 -3.91 9.31
N LYS A 51 -12.70 -4.51 9.83
CA LYS A 51 -13.07 -5.90 9.59
C LYS A 51 -14.47 -6.00 9.03
N ILE A 52 -14.61 -6.69 7.91
CA ILE A 52 -15.93 -6.97 7.33
C ILE A 52 -16.63 -8.02 8.18
N ILE A 53 -17.74 -7.66 8.80
CA ILE A 53 -18.53 -8.56 9.66
C ILE A 53 -19.80 -9.08 8.97
N LYS A 54 -20.24 -8.42 7.89
CA LYS A 54 -21.40 -8.83 7.08
C LYS A 54 -21.22 -8.35 5.64
N VAL A 55 -21.69 -9.15 4.68
CA VAL A 55 -21.72 -8.80 3.25
C VAL A 55 -23.05 -9.25 2.67
N ASP A 56 -23.80 -8.32 2.10
CA ASP A 56 -25.05 -8.56 1.38
C ASP A 56 -24.91 -8.10 -0.08
N SER A 57 -25.63 -8.76 -1.00
CA SER A 57 -25.76 -8.27 -2.39
C SER A 57 -26.70 -7.06 -2.44
N HIS A 58 -26.38 -6.07 -3.27
CA HIS A 58 -27.25 -4.92 -3.45
C HIS A 58 -28.48 -5.31 -4.29
N GLY A 59 -29.70 -5.18 -3.74
CA GLY A 59 -30.94 -5.60 -4.42
C GLY A 59 -31.33 -4.81 -5.68
N GLU A 60 -30.58 -3.77 -6.05
CA GLU A 60 -30.82 -2.92 -7.22
C GLU A 60 -29.58 -2.83 -8.14
N ALA A 61 -28.50 -3.54 -7.81
CA ALA A 61 -27.27 -3.56 -8.59
C ALA A 61 -26.43 -4.82 -8.34
N ASP A 62 -26.34 -5.67 -9.36
CA ASP A 62 -25.61 -6.94 -9.26
C ASP A 62 -24.09 -6.78 -9.13
N HIS A 63 -23.55 -5.60 -9.50
CA HIS A 63 -22.13 -5.29 -9.37
C HIS A 63 -21.76 -4.68 -8.01
N LEU A 64 -22.72 -4.47 -7.11
CA LEU A 64 -22.50 -3.84 -5.81
C LEU A 64 -22.74 -4.82 -4.66
N TYR A 65 -21.87 -4.75 -3.66
CA TYR A 65 -22.09 -5.31 -2.34
C TYR A 65 -22.37 -4.23 -1.32
N ILE A 66 -23.00 -4.64 -0.22
CA ILE A 66 -23.23 -3.83 0.98
C ILE A 66 -22.48 -4.53 2.12
N GLU A 67 -21.39 -3.94 2.56
CA GLU A 67 -20.59 -4.45 3.67
C GLU A 67 -20.92 -3.72 4.98
N GLN A 68 -20.96 -4.47 6.08
CA GLN A 68 -20.86 -3.92 7.43
C GLN A 68 -19.42 -4.07 7.89
N VAL A 69 -18.73 -2.95 8.10
CA VAL A 69 -17.31 -2.92 8.45
C VAL A 69 -17.13 -2.36 9.85
N ASP A 70 -16.64 -3.21 10.75
CA ASP A 70 -16.31 -2.85 12.11
C ASP A 70 -14.92 -2.23 12.17
N LEU A 71 -14.85 -1.00 12.65
CA LEU A 71 -13.61 -0.27 12.90
C LEU A 71 -13.29 -0.21 14.39
N ASN A 72 -14.08 -0.83 15.27
CA ASN A 72 -13.96 -0.73 16.72
C ASN A 72 -13.81 0.73 17.20
N MET A 73 -14.56 1.63 16.57
CA MET A 73 -14.61 3.05 16.91
C MET A 73 -15.93 3.36 17.61
N GLU A 74 -15.90 4.31 18.55
CA GLU A 74 -17.10 4.80 19.22
C GLU A 74 -18.10 5.37 18.19
N PRO A 75 -19.34 4.84 18.14
CA PRO A 75 -20.38 5.39 17.29
C PRO A 75 -20.69 6.85 17.67
N THR A 76 -20.96 7.66 16.67
CA THR A 76 -21.51 9.01 16.84
C THR A 76 -22.89 9.09 16.19
N GLU A 77 -23.68 10.14 16.49
CA GLU A 77 -25.00 10.34 15.89
C GLU A 77 -24.99 10.33 14.35
N THR A 78 -23.85 10.70 13.74
CA THR A 78 -23.70 10.81 12.29
C THR A 78 -22.93 9.65 11.66
N ILE A 79 -22.18 8.89 12.46
CA ILE A 79 -21.29 7.83 12.00
C ILE A 79 -21.47 6.61 12.92
N PRO A 80 -22.17 5.56 12.47
CA PRO A 80 -22.32 4.32 13.22
C PRO A 80 -21.03 3.50 13.17
N ASN A 81 -20.92 2.56 14.11
CA ASN A 81 -20.00 1.43 14.04
C ASN A 81 -20.81 0.16 14.34
N PRO A 82 -20.82 -0.87 13.48
CA PRO A 82 -20.13 -0.97 12.19
C PRO A 82 -20.62 0.06 11.15
N ARG A 83 -19.77 0.39 10.18
CA ARG A 83 -20.12 1.27 9.06
C ARG A 83 -20.74 0.48 7.91
N THR A 84 -21.75 1.07 7.28
CA THR A 84 -22.24 0.57 6.00
C THR A 84 -21.34 1.10 4.88
N ILE A 85 -20.71 0.20 4.14
CA ILE A 85 -19.94 0.52 2.94
C ILE A 85 -20.61 -0.15 1.75
N VAL A 86 -20.61 0.53 0.61
CA VAL A 86 -21.08 -0.02 -0.66
C VAL A 86 -19.88 -0.10 -1.59
N SER A 87 -19.52 -1.31 -2.02
CA SER A 87 -18.36 -1.55 -2.87
C SER A 87 -18.74 -2.17 -4.22
N GLY A 88 -17.96 -1.88 -5.26
CA GLY A 88 -18.10 -2.46 -6.59
C GLY A 88 -17.36 -3.78 -6.78
N LEU A 89 -17.23 -4.61 -5.73
CA LEU A 89 -16.37 -5.80 -5.72
C LEU A 89 -17.05 -7.07 -6.26
N ALA A 90 -18.37 -7.07 -6.47
CA ALA A 90 -19.12 -8.26 -6.86
C ALA A 90 -18.64 -8.95 -8.16
N PRO A 91 -18.20 -8.22 -9.21
CA PRO A 91 -17.64 -8.86 -10.41
C PRO A 91 -16.29 -9.53 -10.19
N TYR A 92 -15.55 -9.14 -9.14
CA TYR A 92 -14.16 -9.52 -8.94
C TYR A 92 -13.98 -10.57 -7.85
N MET A 93 -14.85 -10.57 -6.84
CA MET A 93 -14.70 -11.38 -5.64
C MET A 93 -16.05 -11.95 -5.17
N PRO A 94 -16.10 -13.23 -4.77
CA PRO A 94 -17.30 -13.79 -4.14
C PRO A 94 -17.52 -13.17 -2.75
N LYS A 95 -18.78 -12.97 -2.36
CA LYS A 95 -19.12 -12.40 -1.03
C LYS A 95 -18.52 -13.20 0.13
N GLU A 96 -18.37 -14.51 -0.01
CA GLU A 96 -17.83 -15.41 1.00
C GLU A 96 -16.34 -15.12 1.28
N SER A 97 -15.58 -14.67 0.27
CA SER A 97 -14.17 -14.34 0.47
C SER A 97 -13.95 -13.03 1.21
N LEU A 98 -14.97 -12.17 1.29
CA LEU A 98 -14.92 -10.87 1.94
C LEU A 98 -15.22 -10.95 3.44
N LEU A 99 -16.02 -11.93 3.86
CA LEU A 99 -16.42 -12.05 5.25
C LEU A 99 -15.22 -12.30 6.17
N ASN A 100 -15.20 -11.62 7.33
CA ASN A 100 -14.13 -11.66 8.33
C ASN A 100 -12.75 -11.17 7.84
N LYS A 101 -12.66 -10.58 6.64
CA LYS A 101 -11.41 -10.01 6.15
C LYS A 101 -11.12 -8.68 6.82
N TYR A 102 -9.84 -8.50 7.12
CA TYR A 102 -9.27 -7.21 7.48
C TYR A 102 -9.04 -6.42 6.19
N VAL A 103 -9.42 -5.14 6.23
CA VAL A 103 -9.43 -4.23 5.08
C VAL A 103 -8.94 -2.85 5.50
N VAL A 104 -8.50 -2.05 4.52
CA VAL A 104 -8.24 -0.62 4.74
C VAL A 104 -9.42 0.20 4.23
N VAL A 105 -9.89 1.13 5.06
CA VAL A 105 -11.06 1.96 4.82
C VAL A 105 -10.66 3.44 4.77
N VAL A 106 -11.14 4.17 3.78
CA VAL A 106 -11.13 5.64 3.81
C VAL A 106 -12.25 6.12 4.72
N ASN A 107 -11.87 6.60 5.90
CA ASN A 107 -12.74 6.78 7.05
C ASN A 107 -13.36 8.18 7.17
N ASN A 108 -12.77 9.18 6.50
CA ASN A 108 -13.18 10.58 6.61
C ASN A 108 -13.78 11.15 5.31
N MET A 109 -14.28 10.31 4.40
CA MET A 109 -15.04 10.79 3.25
C MET A 109 -16.45 11.22 3.67
N LYS A 110 -17.00 12.21 2.96
CA LYS A 110 -18.42 12.55 3.11
C LYS A 110 -19.29 11.35 2.67
N PRO A 111 -20.23 10.88 3.49
CA PRO A 111 -21.13 9.79 3.10
C PRO A 111 -21.87 10.08 1.79
N SER A 112 -22.02 9.06 0.95
CA SER A 112 -22.64 9.15 -0.38
C SER A 112 -23.66 8.04 -0.57
N LYS A 113 -24.75 8.33 -1.30
CA LYS A 113 -25.78 7.33 -1.60
C LYS A 113 -25.47 6.62 -2.90
N PHE A 114 -25.50 5.30 -2.86
CA PHE A 114 -25.41 4.41 -4.02
C PHE A 114 -26.73 3.65 -4.10
N ARG A 115 -27.55 3.94 -5.12
CA ARG A 115 -28.85 3.27 -5.34
C ARG A 115 -29.70 3.14 -4.06
N GLY A 116 -29.84 4.26 -3.35
CA GLY A 116 -30.63 4.33 -2.11
C GLY A 116 -29.88 3.98 -0.83
N VAL A 117 -28.76 3.25 -0.89
CA VAL A 117 -27.97 2.86 0.29
C VAL A 117 -26.89 3.89 0.59
N LEU A 118 -26.81 4.35 1.84
CA LEU A 118 -25.80 5.32 2.27
C LEU A 118 -24.48 4.60 2.59
N SER A 119 -23.46 4.81 1.76
CA SER A 119 -22.09 4.38 2.03
C SER A 119 -21.34 5.41 2.88
N GLN A 120 -20.68 4.96 3.94
CA GLN A 120 -20.02 5.77 4.96
C GLN A 120 -18.49 5.60 4.96
N GLY A 121 -17.96 5.16 3.83
CA GLY A 121 -16.54 4.95 3.61
C GLY A 121 -16.29 4.30 2.27
N MET A 122 -15.05 3.86 2.07
CA MET A 122 -14.65 3.12 0.88
C MET A 122 -13.54 2.15 1.26
N LEU A 123 -13.66 0.92 0.78
CA LEU A 123 -12.61 -0.08 0.88
C LEU A 123 -11.53 0.23 -0.15
N LEU A 124 -10.26 0.20 0.27
CA LEU A 124 -9.15 0.32 -0.67
C LEU A 124 -8.84 -1.01 -1.34
N ALA A 125 -8.70 -0.97 -2.66
CA ALA A 125 -8.29 -2.10 -3.48
C ALA A 125 -7.18 -1.71 -4.44
N ALA A 126 -6.28 -2.64 -4.74
CA ALA A 126 -5.36 -2.56 -5.86
C ALA A 126 -6.04 -3.08 -7.13
N GLY A 127 -5.87 -2.38 -8.24
CA GLY A 127 -6.39 -2.72 -9.55
C GLY A 127 -5.30 -2.72 -10.62
N LYS A 128 -5.32 -3.70 -11.51
CA LYS A 128 -4.45 -3.75 -12.70
C LYS A 128 -5.09 -4.58 -13.81
N GLY A 129 -5.38 -3.93 -14.94
CA GLY A 129 -6.19 -4.54 -16.00
C GLY A 129 -7.57 -4.90 -15.45
N ASP A 130 -8.00 -6.15 -15.67
CA ASP A 130 -9.31 -6.65 -15.20
C ASP A 130 -9.28 -7.23 -13.78
N LYS A 131 -8.13 -7.16 -13.09
CA LYS A 131 -7.97 -7.71 -11.74
C LYS A 131 -8.09 -6.63 -10.67
N VAL A 132 -8.87 -6.92 -9.63
CA VAL A 132 -9.03 -6.09 -8.44
C VAL A 132 -8.84 -6.96 -7.20
N GLU A 133 -8.01 -6.51 -6.26
CA GLU A 133 -7.74 -7.18 -4.98
C GLU A 133 -7.82 -6.17 -3.85
N LEU A 134 -8.50 -6.51 -2.75
CA LEU A 134 -8.51 -5.68 -1.55
C LEU A 134 -7.11 -5.51 -0.96
N LEU A 135 -6.88 -4.34 -0.35
CA LEU A 135 -5.74 -4.18 0.53
C LEU A 135 -5.98 -4.90 1.87
N HIS A 136 -4.99 -5.69 2.26
CA HIS A 136 -4.95 -6.49 3.46
C HIS A 136 -3.90 -5.94 4.42
N PRO A 137 -4.32 -5.29 5.53
CA PRO A 137 -3.43 -5.11 6.65
C PRO A 137 -3.17 -6.47 7.34
N PRO A 138 -2.07 -6.62 8.09
CA PRO A 138 -1.78 -7.83 8.86
C PRO A 138 -2.95 -8.23 9.77
N ALA A 139 -3.18 -9.53 9.97
CA ALA A 139 -4.30 -9.99 10.82
C ALA A 139 -4.16 -9.59 12.30
N ALA A 140 -2.95 -9.25 12.75
CA ALA A 140 -2.68 -8.76 14.09
C ALA A 140 -2.88 -7.23 14.24
N SER A 141 -3.26 -6.53 13.15
CA SER A 141 -3.60 -5.11 13.18
C SER A 141 -4.81 -4.83 14.07
N GLN A 142 -4.79 -3.68 14.73
CA GLN A 142 -5.87 -3.24 15.60
C GLN A 142 -6.97 -2.58 14.77
N LEU A 143 -8.22 -2.96 15.01
CA LEU A 143 -9.36 -2.31 14.37
C LEU A 143 -9.40 -0.83 14.76
N GLY A 144 -9.60 0.04 13.77
CA GLY A 144 -9.66 1.48 13.94
C GLY A 144 -8.31 2.17 14.01
N GLU A 145 -7.20 1.43 13.99
CA GLU A 145 -5.87 2.05 13.92
C GLU A 145 -5.68 2.77 12.60
N ARG A 146 -4.94 3.88 12.64
CA ARG A 146 -4.64 4.67 11.46
C ARG A 146 -3.46 4.06 10.71
N VAL A 147 -3.64 3.81 9.42
CA VAL A 147 -2.57 3.42 8.51
C VAL A 147 -1.64 4.61 8.29
N TYR A 148 -0.34 4.39 8.42
CA TYR A 148 0.69 5.44 8.33
C TYR A 148 1.75 5.10 7.28
N LEU A 149 2.54 6.10 6.87
CA LEU A 149 3.67 5.90 5.97
C LEU A 149 4.95 5.62 6.75
N SER A 150 5.74 4.65 6.29
CA SER A 150 7.06 4.36 6.86
C SER A 150 7.95 5.60 6.82
N ASN A 151 8.60 5.93 7.95
CA ASN A 151 9.55 7.05 8.06
C ASN A 151 8.99 8.45 7.76
N VAL A 152 7.68 8.64 7.89
CA VAL A 152 7.02 9.95 7.77
C VAL A 152 6.34 10.29 9.09
N ASN A 153 6.55 11.51 9.58
CA ASN A 153 5.74 12.00 10.69
C ASN A 153 4.34 12.29 10.20
N MET A 154 3.35 11.57 10.72
CA MET A 154 1.97 11.71 10.28
C MET A 154 1.32 12.95 10.88
N GLY A 155 0.84 13.85 10.03
CA GLY A 155 0.01 14.98 10.43
C GLY A 155 -1.41 14.55 10.86
N ALA A 156 -2.25 15.52 11.22
CA ALA A 156 -3.65 15.27 11.56
C ALA A 156 -4.52 15.09 10.30
N ALA A 157 -5.41 14.09 10.32
CA ALA A 157 -6.42 13.93 9.29
C ALA A 157 -7.50 15.02 9.39
N ASP A 158 -8.09 15.39 8.25
CA ASP A 158 -9.30 16.21 8.26
C ASP A 158 -10.46 15.43 8.90
N PRO A 159 -11.33 16.05 9.72
CA PRO A 159 -12.50 15.37 10.27
C PRO A 159 -13.42 14.82 9.18
N VAL A 160 -13.60 15.59 8.09
CA VAL A 160 -14.35 15.20 6.90
C VAL A 160 -13.73 15.85 5.66
N LEU A 161 -13.39 15.04 4.65
CA LEU A 161 -12.90 15.51 3.36
C LEU A 161 -14.01 16.21 2.57
N LYS A 162 -13.69 17.39 2.04
CA LYS A 162 -14.62 18.19 1.22
C LYS A 162 -14.63 17.64 -0.22
N PRO A 163 -15.77 17.16 -0.76
CA PRO A 163 -15.82 16.57 -2.10
C PRO A 163 -15.31 17.49 -3.22
N LYS A 164 -15.52 18.81 -3.10
CA LYS A 164 -15.05 19.79 -4.08
C LYS A 164 -13.53 19.87 -4.20
N GLN A 165 -12.80 19.48 -3.16
CA GLN A 165 -11.34 19.53 -3.14
C GLN A 165 -10.70 18.28 -3.75
N ARG A 166 -11.47 17.20 -3.96
CA ARG A 166 -10.99 15.94 -4.55
C ARG A 166 -9.66 15.45 -3.93
N VAL A 167 -9.57 15.52 -2.60
CA VAL A 167 -8.31 15.28 -1.88
C VAL A 167 -7.89 13.83 -2.01
N PHE A 168 -8.81 12.90 -1.77
CA PHE A 168 -8.52 11.48 -1.87
C PHE A 168 -8.17 11.10 -3.30
N GLU A 169 -8.85 11.65 -4.31
CA GLU A 169 -8.60 11.38 -5.72
C GLU A 169 -7.22 11.88 -6.19
N GLN A 170 -6.71 12.95 -5.59
CA GLN A 170 -5.33 13.40 -5.81
C GLN A 170 -4.32 12.48 -5.13
N VAL A 171 -4.58 12.09 -3.87
CA VAL A 171 -3.73 11.15 -3.13
C VAL A 171 -3.69 9.78 -3.83
N ALA A 172 -4.83 9.31 -4.34
CA ALA A 172 -4.95 8.05 -5.03
C ALA A 172 -4.03 7.97 -6.25
N GLN A 173 -3.80 9.05 -6.99
CA GLN A 173 -2.91 9.05 -8.16
C GLN A 173 -1.48 8.56 -7.85
N ASP A 174 -1.02 8.76 -6.62
CA ASP A 174 0.29 8.31 -6.16
C ASP A 174 0.24 7.04 -5.29
N LEU A 175 -0.96 6.50 -5.03
CA LEU A 175 -1.16 5.24 -4.33
C LEU A 175 -1.06 4.06 -5.30
N LYS A 176 -0.08 3.18 -5.06
CA LYS A 176 0.14 1.98 -5.87
C LYS A 176 0.78 0.86 -5.09
N THR A 177 0.67 -0.37 -5.57
CA THR A 177 1.43 -1.50 -5.01
C THR A 177 2.84 -1.54 -5.61
N ASN A 178 3.84 -1.94 -4.83
CA ASN A 178 5.22 -2.11 -5.30
C ASN A 178 5.52 -3.56 -5.75
N ALA A 179 6.78 -3.84 -6.10
CA ALA A 179 7.27 -5.17 -6.47
C ALA A 179 7.04 -6.26 -5.40
N SER A 180 6.91 -5.86 -4.13
CA SER A 180 6.62 -6.76 -3.01
C SER A 180 5.12 -6.94 -2.75
N ARG A 181 4.25 -6.27 -3.54
CA ARG A 181 2.79 -6.17 -3.38
C ARG A 181 2.36 -5.32 -2.17
N THR A 182 3.29 -4.57 -1.59
CA THR A 182 3.02 -3.63 -0.50
C THR A 182 2.38 -2.38 -1.07
N ALA A 183 1.33 -1.88 -0.42
CA ALA A 183 0.72 -0.61 -0.76
C ALA A 183 1.70 0.53 -0.44
N THR A 184 1.85 1.47 -1.37
CA THR A 184 2.76 2.61 -1.25
C THR A 184 2.09 3.90 -1.66
N TYR A 185 2.53 5.01 -1.08
CA TYR A 185 2.23 6.38 -1.51
C TYR A 185 3.56 7.07 -1.84
N LYS A 186 3.74 7.49 -3.10
CA LYS A 186 4.99 8.11 -3.57
C LYS A 186 6.27 7.34 -3.16
N GLY A 187 6.19 6.00 -3.15
CA GLY A 187 7.30 5.11 -2.77
C GLY A 187 7.49 4.86 -1.28
N HIS A 188 6.69 5.47 -0.40
CA HIS A 188 6.63 5.14 1.03
C HIS A 188 5.60 4.07 1.28
N GLU A 189 5.98 3.03 2.01
CA GLU A 189 5.10 1.90 2.28
C GLU A 189 4.05 2.26 3.34
N LEU A 190 2.83 1.75 3.15
CA LEU A 190 1.73 1.88 4.11
C LEU A 190 1.87 0.79 5.18
N PHE A 191 1.81 1.20 6.44
CA PHE A 191 2.02 0.35 7.60
C PHE A 191 0.89 0.49 8.63
N THR A 192 0.78 -0.56 9.41
CA THR A 192 0.05 -0.63 10.68
C THR A 192 1.05 -0.96 11.79
N SER A 193 0.61 -0.92 13.04
CA SER A 193 1.41 -1.38 14.18
C SER A 193 1.88 -2.84 14.05
N ALA A 194 1.17 -3.67 13.26
CA ALA A 194 1.48 -5.08 13.05
C ALA A 194 2.29 -5.37 11.78
N GLY A 195 2.57 -4.38 10.93
CA GLY A 195 3.34 -4.55 9.70
C GLY A 195 2.72 -3.91 8.45
N PRO A 196 3.27 -4.21 7.26
CA PRO A 196 2.91 -3.56 6.01
C PRO A 196 1.52 -3.96 5.50
N VAL A 197 0.83 -3.02 4.87
CA VAL A 197 -0.42 -3.27 4.14
C VAL A 197 -0.08 -3.82 2.76
N THR A 198 -0.66 -4.95 2.38
CA THR A 198 -0.33 -5.66 1.14
C THR A 198 -1.57 -6.02 0.34
N CYS A 199 -1.41 -6.49 -0.89
CA CYS A 199 -2.43 -7.23 -1.64
C CYS A 199 -1.94 -8.64 -1.98
N GLU A 200 -2.80 -9.48 -2.54
CA GLU A 200 -2.50 -10.90 -2.76
C GLU A 200 -1.44 -11.11 -3.86
N SER A 201 -1.56 -10.43 -4.99
CA SER A 201 -0.70 -10.66 -6.14
C SER A 201 -0.46 -9.46 -7.06
N ILE A 202 -1.24 -8.38 -6.95
CA ILE A 202 -1.09 -7.24 -7.87
C ILE A 202 0.20 -6.45 -7.58
N ILE A 203 1.14 -6.48 -8.52
CA ILE A 203 2.37 -5.68 -8.53
C ILE A 203 2.20 -4.48 -9.46
N ASP A 204 2.66 -3.29 -9.04
CA ASP A 204 2.53 -2.03 -9.77
C ASP A 204 1.08 -1.79 -10.23
N GLY A 205 0.13 -2.05 -9.33
CA GLY A 205 -1.29 -1.78 -9.52
C GLY A 205 -1.69 -0.46 -8.89
N GLN A 206 -2.67 0.18 -9.50
CA GLN A 206 -3.26 1.42 -9.01
C GLN A 206 -4.13 1.11 -7.80
N ILE A 207 -4.00 1.88 -6.71
CA ILE A 207 -4.88 1.75 -5.55
C ILE A 207 -5.99 2.80 -5.65
N SER A 208 -7.22 2.37 -5.37
CA SER A 208 -8.42 3.22 -5.33
C SER A 208 -9.40 2.77 -4.27
#